data_AF-B5LPE6-F1
#
_entry.id   AF-B5LPE6-F1
#
_cell.length_a   1.000
_cell.length_b   1.000
_cell.length_c   1.000
_cell.angle_alpha   90.00
_cell.angle_beta   90.00
_cell.angle_gamma   90.00
#
_symmetry.space_group_name_H-M   'P 1'
#
loop_
_entity.id
_entity.type
_entity.pdbx_description
1 polymer ?
#
loop_
_entity_poly.entity_id
_entity_poly.type
_entity_poly.pdbx_seq_one_letter_code
_entity_poly.pdbx_strand_id
1 'polypeptide(L)'
;DWYCDLPPGEPLTWGVQTEACECADWFNSKYIVLWGSNISQTRIPDAHFAYEARYNGAKIVCISPDYNASATHADLYFRINPGSDGILALGVAKLLIDQNLIDTPYVKEQTDMPLLVLSGTNRFLRESDLKKGGKEDIFYFWDTKQQRVVPTPGSMGSDQKTIQLNGADPALTGTFQVQLADGKTTDVTTVSELLKKEIAGYTVDKVSARTGLPAKEIELFAKELGTRKPAMIIHGAGTNHWYHNNLIYRSAITALMLCGCVGKNGGGLNHYVGQE
;
A
#
# COMPACT_ATOMS: atom_id res chain seq x y z
N ASP A 1 7.47 -24.70 16.86
CA ASP A 1 6.09 -24.17 16.72
C ASP A 1 6.07 -23.03 15.72
N TRP A 2 4.99 -22.93 14.95
CA TRP A 2 4.78 -21.83 13.99
C TRP A 2 3.85 -20.79 14.64
N TYR A 3 4.31 -19.55 14.78
CA TYR A 3 3.64 -18.51 15.56
C TYR A 3 2.70 -17.60 14.75
N CYS A 4 2.65 -17.76 13.42
CA CYS A 4 1.90 -16.87 12.52
C CYS A 4 2.34 -15.40 12.58
N ASP A 5 3.57 -15.15 13.01
CA ASP A 5 4.15 -13.82 13.13
C ASP A 5 4.67 -13.26 11.82
N LEU A 6 5.15 -14.11 10.90
CA LEU A 6 5.56 -13.68 9.57
C LEU A 6 4.43 -12.86 8.92
N PRO A 7 4.67 -11.61 8.45
CA PRO A 7 3.66 -10.82 7.76
C PRO A 7 3.58 -11.22 6.28
N PRO A 8 2.67 -12.11 5.85
CA PRO A 8 2.64 -12.62 4.47
C PRO A 8 2.45 -11.54 3.40
N GLY A 9 1.96 -10.34 3.76
CA GLY A 9 1.80 -9.24 2.81
C GLY A 9 3.12 -8.66 2.30
N GLU A 10 4.18 -8.67 3.11
CA GLU A 10 5.50 -8.12 2.75
C GLU A 10 6.23 -8.97 1.71
N PRO A 11 6.45 -10.29 1.87
CA PRO A 11 7.09 -11.09 0.85
C PRO A 11 6.29 -11.11 -0.46
N LEU A 12 4.96 -10.99 -0.39
CA LEU A 12 4.10 -10.91 -1.57
C LEU A 12 4.17 -9.54 -2.29
N THR A 13 4.57 -8.46 -1.62
CA THR A 13 4.60 -7.10 -2.20
C THR A 13 6.01 -6.63 -2.50
N TRP A 14 6.95 -6.86 -1.58
CA TRP A 14 8.32 -6.37 -1.63
C TRP A 14 9.36 -7.47 -1.82
N GLY A 15 8.97 -8.75 -1.73
CA GLY A 15 9.90 -9.86 -1.91
C GLY A 15 10.93 -10.02 -0.78
N VAL A 16 10.68 -9.42 0.38
CA VAL A 16 11.51 -9.54 1.60
C VAL A 16 10.79 -10.38 2.65
N GLN A 17 11.53 -11.00 3.57
CA GLN A 17 10.94 -11.85 4.61
C GLN A 17 10.07 -11.05 5.59
N THR A 18 10.65 -9.99 6.16
CA THR A 18 10.02 -9.02 7.05
C THR A 18 10.95 -7.81 7.15
N GLU A 19 10.41 -6.60 7.19
CA GLU A 19 11.17 -5.36 7.44
C GLU A 19 10.34 -4.39 8.30
N ALA A 20 10.98 -3.75 9.28
CA ALA A 20 10.37 -2.71 10.10
C ALA A 20 11.43 -1.69 10.53
N CYS A 21 11.02 -0.43 10.71
CA CYS A 21 11.93 0.57 11.28
C CYS A 21 12.24 0.29 12.75
N GLU A 22 13.32 0.86 13.26
CA GLU A 22 13.56 0.91 14.71
C GLU A 22 12.49 1.78 15.39
N CYS A 23 12.15 1.46 16.65
CA CYS A 23 11.13 2.21 17.39
C CYS A 23 11.46 3.70 17.58
N ALA A 24 12.75 4.07 17.57
CA ALA A 24 13.18 5.46 17.61
C ALA A 24 12.66 6.27 16.41
N ASP A 25 12.47 5.64 15.25
CA ASP A 25 11.96 6.31 14.05
C ASP A 25 10.47 6.65 14.16
N TRP A 26 9.73 6.08 15.12
CA TRP A 26 8.35 6.49 15.43
C TRP A 26 8.28 7.97 15.80
N PHE A 27 9.32 8.51 16.45
CA PHE A 27 9.41 9.92 16.82
C PHE A 27 9.44 10.87 15.61
N ASN A 28 9.91 10.39 14.46
CA ASN A 28 9.98 11.17 13.22
C ASN A 28 8.62 11.28 12.50
N SER A 29 7.63 10.48 12.88
CA SER A 29 6.32 10.47 12.23
C SER A 29 5.49 11.71 12.54
N LYS A 30 4.60 12.09 11.62
CA LYS A 30 3.53 13.10 11.85
C LYS A 30 2.16 12.47 12.01
N TYR A 31 2.02 11.19 11.68
CA TYR A 31 0.78 10.45 11.77
C TYR A 31 1.06 8.97 11.98
N ILE A 32 0.74 8.47 13.17
CA ILE A 32 1.01 7.09 13.58
C ILE A 32 -0.33 6.36 13.69
N VAL A 33 -0.49 5.28 12.93
CA VAL A 33 -1.67 4.42 13.00
C VAL A 33 -1.30 3.13 13.73
N LEU A 34 -1.76 2.98 14.96
CA LEU A 34 -1.70 1.72 15.70
C LEU A 34 -2.82 0.81 15.20
N TRP A 35 -2.51 -0.08 14.27
CA TRP A 35 -3.51 -0.91 13.60
C TRP A 35 -3.39 -2.35 14.08
N GLY A 36 -4.36 -2.78 14.90
CA GLY A 36 -4.30 -4.10 15.55
C GLY A 36 -3.10 -4.25 16.50
N SER A 37 -2.52 -3.13 16.96
CA SER A 37 -1.34 -3.09 17.81
C SER A 37 -1.64 -2.41 19.15
N ASN A 38 -1.19 -3.02 20.25
CA ASN A 38 -1.35 -2.52 21.60
C ASN A 38 0.02 -2.30 22.26
N ILE A 39 0.77 -1.34 21.72
CA ILE A 39 2.14 -1.02 22.12
C ILE A 39 2.31 -0.77 23.62
N SER A 40 1.31 -0.24 24.34
CA SER A 40 1.39 -0.05 25.80
C SER A 40 1.59 -1.34 26.58
N GLN A 41 1.17 -2.48 26.03
CA GLN A 41 1.28 -3.79 26.69
C GLN A 41 2.26 -4.72 25.97
N THR A 42 2.37 -4.61 24.65
CA THR A 42 3.17 -5.55 23.83
C THR A 42 4.53 -4.99 23.42
N ARG A 43 4.75 -3.68 23.60
CA ARG A 43 6.01 -2.96 23.34
C ARG A 43 6.28 -1.94 24.44
N ILE A 44 6.15 -2.38 25.69
CA ILE A 44 6.36 -1.59 26.92
C ILE A 44 7.64 -0.72 26.87
N PRO A 45 8.83 -1.26 26.51
CA PRO A 45 10.06 -0.47 26.55
C PRO A 45 10.11 0.61 25.45
N ASP A 46 9.31 0.49 24.39
CA ASP A 46 9.37 1.35 23.20
C ASP A 46 8.18 2.31 23.08
N ALA A 47 7.07 2.04 23.78
CA ALA A 47 5.82 2.79 23.65
C ALA A 47 6.00 4.31 23.88
N HIS A 48 7.00 4.69 24.68
CA HIS A 48 7.31 6.09 24.92
C HIS A 48 7.61 6.87 23.63
N PHE A 49 8.27 6.28 22.64
CA PHE A 49 8.59 6.98 21.38
C PHE A 49 7.34 7.47 20.64
N ALA A 50 6.30 6.63 20.57
CA ALA A 50 5.04 7.02 19.94
C ALA A 50 4.37 8.16 20.71
N TYR A 51 4.35 8.10 22.05
CA TYR A 51 3.70 9.13 22.87
C TYR A 51 4.49 10.44 22.92
N GLU A 52 5.82 10.36 22.90
CA GLU A 52 6.71 11.51 22.74
C GLU A 52 6.50 12.16 21.36
N ALA A 53 6.35 11.36 20.30
CA ALA A 53 5.99 11.88 18.97
C ALA A 53 4.67 12.66 19.02
N ARG A 54 3.68 12.14 19.75
CA ARG A 54 2.39 12.80 19.94
C ARG A 54 2.52 14.12 20.69
N TYR A 55 3.28 14.16 21.80
CA TYR A 55 3.59 15.41 22.49
C TYR A 55 4.36 16.40 21.60
N ASN A 56 5.14 15.89 20.64
CA ASN A 56 5.85 16.67 19.62
C ASN A 56 4.99 17.01 18.38
N GLY A 57 3.66 16.82 18.46
CA GLY A 57 2.70 17.24 17.43
C GLY A 57 2.32 16.20 16.39
N ALA A 58 2.82 14.96 16.48
CA ALA A 58 2.26 13.84 15.73
C ALA A 58 0.82 13.57 16.22
N LYS A 59 0.02 12.95 15.36
CA LYS A 59 -1.31 12.46 15.74
C LYS A 59 -1.31 10.94 15.73
N ILE A 60 -1.89 10.33 16.76
CA ILE A 60 -2.02 8.87 16.89
C ILE A 60 -3.47 8.46 16.63
N VAL A 61 -3.64 7.47 15.77
CA VAL A 61 -4.91 6.77 15.55
C VAL A 61 -4.78 5.35 16.05
N CYS A 62 -5.71 4.88 16.88
CA CYS A 62 -5.80 3.49 17.29
C CYS A 62 -6.99 2.83 16.59
N ILE A 63 -6.72 1.76 15.84
CA ILE A 63 -7.72 0.96 15.14
C ILE A 63 -7.74 -0.42 15.80
N SER A 64 -8.80 -0.69 16.57
CA SER A 64 -8.98 -1.95 17.31
C SER A 64 -10.48 -2.18 17.60
N PRO A 65 -10.97 -3.44 17.64
CA PRO A 65 -12.36 -3.73 18.03
C PRO A 65 -12.68 -3.41 19.50
N ASP A 66 -11.67 -3.51 20.36
CA ASP A 66 -11.72 -3.24 21.79
C ASP A 66 -10.94 -1.95 22.14
N TYR A 67 -11.39 -1.27 23.19
CA TYR A 67 -10.70 -0.07 23.69
C TYR A 67 -9.51 -0.49 24.57
N ASN A 68 -8.42 -0.88 23.90
CA ASN A 68 -7.21 -1.38 24.55
C ASN A 68 -6.40 -0.28 25.26
N ALA A 69 -5.33 -0.66 25.96
CA ALA A 69 -4.51 0.28 26.73
C ALA A 69 -3.89 1.38 25.85
N SER A 70 -3.47 1.06 24.63
CA SER A 70 -2.90 2.04 23.70
C SER A 70 -3.93 3.06 23.20
N ALA A 71 -5.20 2.68 23.10
CA ALA A 71 -6.28 3.59 22.70
C ALA A 71 -6.44 4.78 23.68
N THR A 72 -6.08 4.61 24.96
CA THR A 72 -6.13 5.70 25.95
C THR A 72 -5.19 6.87 25.64
N HIS A 73 -4.17 6.62 24.81
CA HIS A 73 -3.18 7.61 24.40
C HIS A 73 -3.37 8.11 22.96
N ALA A 74 -4.39 7.63 22.25
CA ALA A 74 -4.66 8.01 20.86
C ALA A 74 -5.51 9.28 20.77
N ASP A 75 -5.32 10.05 19.69
CA ASP A 75 -6.16 11.21 19.36
C ASP A 75 -7.48 10.79 18.71
N LEU A 76 -7.47 9.66 17.99
CA LEU A 76 -8.65 9.03 17.43
C LEU A 76 -8.65 7.54 17.76
N TYR A 77 -9.80 7.04 18.17
CA TYR A 77 -10.05 5.61 18.34
C TYR A 77 -11.14 5.15 17.38
N PHE A 78 -10.79 4.19 16.52
CA PHE A 78 -11.71 3.59 15.56
C PHE A 78 -12.04 2.17 15.99
N ARG A 79 -13.27 2.02 16.50
CA ARG A 79 -13.83 0.73 16.90
C ARG A 79 -14.26 -0.09 15.68
N ILE A 80 -13.29 -0.69 15.02
CA ILE A 80 -13.53 -1.46 13.81
C ILE A 80 -14.20 -2.82 14.13
N ASN A 81 -15.10 -3.27 13.27
CA ASN A 81 -15.62 -4.63 13.31
C ASN A 81 -14.46 -5.64 13.06
N PRO A 82 -14.31 -6.69 13.88
CA PRO A 82 -13.21 -7.64 13.73
C PRO A 82 -13.08 -8.21 12.31
N GLY A 83 -11.87 -8.15 11.74
CA GLY A 83 -11.53 -8.73 10.43
C GLY A 83 -11.99 -7.92 9.22
N SER A 84 -12.48 -6.68 9.42
CA SER A 84 -12.91 -5.80 8.32
C SER A 84 -11.85 -4.77 7.90
N ASP A 85 -10.62 -4.90 8.42
CA ASP A 85 -9.49 -3.98 8.23
C ASP A 85 -9.10 -3.80 6.75
N GLY A 86 -9.09 -4.89 5.98
CA GLY A 86 -8.82 -4.82 4.54
C GLY A 86 -9.88 -3.99 3.79
N ILE A 87 -11.14 -4.01 4.23
CA ILE A 87 -12.22 -3.22 3.64
C ILE A 87 -12.00 -1.73 3.94
N LEU A 88 -11.58 -1.40 5.17
CA LEU A 88 -11.20 -0.03 5.53
C LEU A 88 -10.04 0.45 4.65
N ALA A 89 -8.97 -0.35 4.55
CA ALA A 89 -7.78 0.00 3.77
C ALA A 89 -8.08 0.23 2.28
N LEU A 90 -8.91 -0.63 1.65
CA LEU A 90 -9.33 -0.45 0.25
C LEU A 90 -10.27 0.74 0.06
N GLY A 91 -11.16 1.01 1.02
CA GLY A 91 -11.99 2.22 1.04
C GLY A 91 -11.14 3.50 1.13
N VAL A 92 -10.12 3.49 1.97
CA VAL A 92 -9.15 4.58 2.09
C VAL A 92 -8.35 4.76 0.81
N ALA A 93 -7.84 3.68 0.21
CA ALA A 93 -7.15 3.72 -1.08
C ALA A 93 -8.01 4.36 -2.19
N LYS A 94 -9.31 4.03 -2.22
CA LYS A 94 -10.27 4.67 -3.13
C LYS A 94 -10.36 6.17 -2.88
N LEU A 95 -10.57 6.58 -1.63
CA LEU A 95 -10.69 8.01 -1.29
C LEU A 95 -9.41 8.78 -1.62
N LEU A 96 -8.23 8.19 -1.40
CA LEU A 96 -6.95 8.79 -1.76
C LEU A 96 -6.86 9.06 -3.27
N ILE A 97 -7.25 8.09 -4.10
CA ILE A 97 -7.25 8.23 -5.56
C ILE A 97 -8.31 9.24 -6.02
N ASP A 98 -9.55 9.10 -5.57
CA ASP A 98 -10.68 9.94 -6.00
C ASP A 98 -10.49 11.41 -5.60
N GLN A 99 -9.82 11.68 -4.48
CA GLN A 99 -9.56 13.03 -3.97
C GLN A 99 -8.19 13.57 -4.38
N ASN A 100 -7.45 12.87 -5.25
CA ASN A 100 -6.12 13.25 -5.72
C ASN A 100 -5.12 13.52 -4.57
N LEU A 101 -5.13 12.66 -3.55
CA LEU A 101 -4.25 12.69 -2.37
C LEU A 101 -3.06 11.72 -2.50
N ILE A 102 -2.78 11.23 -3.72
CA ILE A 102 -1.71 10.28 -3.98
C ILE A 102 -0.39 10.99 -4.32
N ASP A 103 0.74 10.41 -3.92
CA ASP A 103 2.06 10.81 -4.37
C ASP A 103 2.34 10.20 -5.75
N THR A 104 1.94 10.92 -6.79
CA THR A 104 2.01 10.44 -8.17
C THR A 104 3.44 10.08 -8.64
N PRO A 105 4.48 10.91 -8.41
CA PRO A 105 5.86 10.53 -8.72
C PRO A 105 6.30 9.24 -8.02
N TYR A 106 6.02 9.10 -6.72
CA TYR A 106 6.33 7.88 -5.99
C TYR A 106 5.64 6.66 -6.59
N VAL A 107 4.33 6.75 -6.83
CA VAL A 107 3.53 5.63 -7.37
C VAL A 107 4.03 5.19 -8.75
N LYS A 108 4.44 6.12 -9.62
CA LYS A 108 4.98 5.79 -10.95
C LYS A 108 6.32 5.07 -10.90
N GLU A 109 7.18 5.37 -9.93
CA GLU A 109 8.54 4.82 -9.86
C GLU A 109 8.64 3.56 -8.99
N GLN A 110 7.95 3.53 -7.85
CA GLN A 110 8.19 2.57 -6.77
C GLN A 110 7.21 1.39 -6.77
N THR A 111 6.24 1.36 -7.69
CA THR A 111 5.17 0.35 -7.70
C THR A 111 4.96 -0.24 -9.08
N ASP A 112 4.19 -1.34 -9.13
CA ASP A 112 3.74 -1.96 -10.37
C ASP A 112 2.48 -1.30 -10.96
N MET A 113 1.94 -0.26 -10.32
CA MET A 113 0.76 0.50 -10.77
C MET A 113 0.78 0.95 -12.23
N PRO A 114 1.91 1.40 -12.82
CA PRO A 114 1.96 1.77 -14.24
C PRO A 114 2.19 0.60 -15.20
N LEU A 115 2.44 -0.61 -14.70
CA LEU A 115 2.69 -1.76 -15.58
C LEU A 115 1.44 -2.15 -16.35
N LEU A 116 1.66 -2.59 -17.58
CA LEU A 116 0.60 -2.93 -18.53
C LEU A 116 0.13 -4.37 -18.34
N VAL A 117 -1.18 -4.54 -18.43
CA VAL A 117 -1.90 -5.81 -18.36
C VAL A 117 -2.66 -5.99 -19.66
N LEU A 118 -2.56 -7.18 -20.24
CA LEU A 118 -3.30 -7.59 -21.42
C LEU A 118 -4.80 -7.68 -21.12
N SER A 119 -5.61 -6.96 -21.90
CA SER A 119 -7.06 -6.95 -21.72
C SER A 119 -7.65 -8.34 -21.94
N GLY A 120 -8.48 -8.81 -21.01
CA GLY A 120 -9.17 -10.11 -21.09
C GLY A 120 -8.35 -11.32 -20.62
N THR A 121 -7.05 -11.19 -20.32
CA THR A 121 -6.24 -12.32 -19.82
C THR A 121 -5.86 -12.20 -18.34
N ASN A 122 -5.99 -11.01 -17.74
CA ASN A 122 -5.52 -10.68 -16.40
C ASN A 122 -4.03 -10.99 -16.17
N ARG A 123 -3.22 -11.00 -17.24
CA ARG A 123 -1.77 -11.20 -17.18
C ARG A 123 -1.04 -9.95 -17.62
N PHE A 124 0.09 -9.66 -16.98
CA PHE A 124 0.99 -8.60 -17.42
C PHE A 124 1.39 -8.78 -18.88
N LEU A 125 1.54 -7.66 -19.59
CA LEU A 125 2.22 -7.62 -20.89
C LEU A 125 3.71 -7.90 -20.67
N ARG A 126 4.20 -8.95 -21.32
CA ARG A 126 5.59 -9.40 -21.23
C ARG A 126 6.32 -9.18 -22.54
N GLU A 127 7.64 -9.26 -22.47
CA GLU A 127 8.47 -9.15 -23.67
C GLU A 127 8.21 -10.32 -24.65
N SER A 128 7.94 -11.52 -24.13
CA SER A 128 7.56 -12.68 -24.94
C SER A 128 6.25 -12.49 -25.73
N ASP A 129 5.36 -11.60 -25.28
CA ASP A 129 4.14 -11.24 -26.01
C ASP A 129 4.43 -10.32 -27.20
N LEU A 130 5.48 -9.48 -27.10
CA LEU A 130 5.83 -8.47 -28.10
C LEU A 130 6.87 -8.96 -29.11
N LYS A 131 7.74 -9.91 -28.73
CA LYS A 131 8.77 -10.46 -29.62
C LYS A 131 8.94 -11.97 -29.46
N LYS A 132 9.10 -12.67 -30.59
CA LYS A 132 9.37 -14.12 -30.59
C LYS A 132 10.67 -14.42 -29.86
N GLY A 133 10.61 -15.24 -28.81
CA GLY A 133 11.76 -15.55 -27.96
C GLY A 133 12.11 -14.47 -26.93
N GLY A 134 11.20 -13.53 -26.66
CA GLY A 134 11.35 -12.55 -25.59
C GLY A 134 11.33 -13.17 -24.19
N LYS A 135 11.88 -12.44 -23.22
CA LYS A 135 11.94 -12.89 -21.82
C LYS A 135 10.55 -12.80 -21.14
N GLU A 136 10.26 -13.72 -20.21
CA GLU A 136 8.98 -13.76 -19.47
C GLU A 136 8.94 -12.77 -18.29
N ASP A 137 10.10 -12.25 -17.90
CA ASP A 137 10.33 -11.46 -16.70
C ASP A 137 10.79 -10.02 -17.01
N ILE A 138 10.49 -9.57 -18.25
CA ILE A 138 10.52 -8.16 -18.66
C ILE A 138 9.07 -7.70 -18.89
N PHE A 139 8.71 -6.63 -18.19
CA PHE A 139 7.38 -6.01 -18.24
C PHE A 139 7.43 -4.63 -18.88
N TYR A 140 6.28 -4.05 -19.20
CA TYR A 140 6.19 -2.76 -19.91
C TYR A 140 5.25 -1.80 -19.21
N PHE A 141 5.55 -0.51 -19.33
CA PHE A 141 4.62 0.59 -19.07
C PHE A 141 4.40 1.41 -20.35
N TRP A 142 3.34 2.21 -20.39
CA TRP A 142 3.13 3.20 -21.46
C TRP A 142 3.77 4.53 -21.06
N ASP A 143 4.72 5.03 -21.85
CA ASP A 143 5.33 6.34 -21.62
C ASP A 143 4.50 7.44 -22.32
N THR A 144 3.92 8.34 -21.53
CA THR A 144 3.07 9.44 -22.04
C THR A 144 3.86 10.50 -22.81
N LYS A 145 5.17 10.63 -22.60
CA LYS A 145 6.00 11.59 -23.34
C LYS A 145 6.36 11.05 -24.72
N GLN A 146 6.68 9.76 -24.79
CA GLN A 146 7.10 9.10 -26.02
C GLN A 146 5.93 8.47 -26.78
N GLN A 147 4.75 8.38 -26.17
CA GLN A 147 3.53 7.79 -26.75
C GLN A 147 3.77 6.36 -27.26
N ARG A 148 4.44 5.54 -26.44
CA ARG A 148 4.78 4.15 -26.78
C ARG A 148 4.97 3.30 -25.53
N VAL A 149 4.98 1.98 -25.73
CA VAL A 149 5.43 1.04 -24.70
C VAL A 149 6.95 1.12 -24.50
N VAL A 150 7.36 1.05 -23.24
CA VAL A 150 8.76 1.08 -22.80
C VAL A 150 8.98 -0.07 -21.82
N PRO A 151 10.07 -0.85 -21.95
CA PRO A 151 10.39 -1.90 -20.99
C PRO A 151 10.69 -1.28 -19.62
N THR A 152 10.19 -1.92 -18.57
CA THR A 152 10.35 -1.48 -17.20
C THR A 152 11.78 -1.79 -16.73
N PRO A 153 12.52 -0.79 -16.21
CA PRO A 153 13.84 -1.05 -15.65
C PRO A 153 13.71 -1.81 -14.33
N GLY A 154 14.73 -2.58 -13.94
CA GLY A 154 14.78 -3.25 -12.63
C GLY A 154 13.94 -4.52 -12.47
N SER A 155 13.15 -4.93 -13.47
CA SER A 155 12.51 -6.25 -13.44
C SER A 155 13.56 -7.38 -13.44
N MET A 156 13.17 -8.59 -13.01
CA MET A 156 14.09 -9.74 -12.89
C MET A 156 14.89 -10.00 -14.18
N GLY A 157 14.21 -9.93 -15.34
CA GLY A 157 14.83 -10.13 -16.66
C GLY A 157 15.54 -8.92 -17.23
N SER A 158 15.40 -7.75 -16.61
CA SER A 158 16.00 -6.50 -17.08
C SER A 158 17.50 -6.49 -16.85
N ASP A 159 18.25 -6.05 -17.87
CA ASP A 159 19.70 -5.86 -17.74
C ASP A 159 20.02 -4.58 -16.93
N GLN A 160 19.07 -3.65 -16.82
CA GLN A 160 19.18 -2.46 -15.97
C GLN A 160 18.79 -2.80 -14.54
N LYS A 161 19.75 -2.79 -13.62
CA LYS A 161 19.55 -3.06 -12.17
C LYS A 161 19.24 -1.79 -11.37
N THR A 162 18.33 -0.99 -11.88
CA THR A 162 17.83 0.24 -11.26
C THR A 162 16.35 0.40 -11.60
N ILE A 163 15.61 1.15 -10.77
CA ILE A 163 14.20 1.51 -11.03
C ILE A 163 14.03 2.95 -11.53
N GLN A 164 15.13 3.70 -11.66
CA GLN A 164 15.10 5.10 -12.09
C GLN A 164 14.45 5.22 -13.48
N LEU A 165 13.45 6.10 -13.60
CA LEU A 165 12.69 6.29 -14.82
C LEU A 165 13.43 7.07 -15.93
N ASN A 166 14.56 7.72 -15.61
CA ASN A 166 15.43 8.42 -16.57
C ASN A 166 14.68 9.37 -17.53
N GLY A 167 13.66 10.08 -17.02
CA GLY A 167 12.87 11.05 -17.78
C GLY A 167 11.61 10.50 -18.43
N ALA A 168 11.40 9.18 -18.44
CA ALA A 168 10.13 8.57 -18.85
C ALA A 168 8.98 9.04 -17.94
N ASP A 169 7.76 9.09 -18.48
CA ASP A 169 6.56 9.38 -17.70
C ASP A 169 5.53 8.25 -17.84
N PRO A 170 5.59 7.22 -16.98
CA PRO A 170 4.65 6.11 -17.02
C PRO A 170 3.19 6.60 -16.82
N ALA A 171 2.28 6.10 -17.65
CA ALA A 171 0.86 6.31 -17.47
C ALA A 171 0.35 5.50 -16.26
N LEU A 172 -0.47 6.12 -15.40
CA LEU A 172 -1.19 5.40 -14.34
C LEU A 172 -2.60 4.99 -14.76
N THR A 173 -3.18 5.65 -15.76
CA THR A 173 -4.56 5.41 -16.19
C THR A 173 -4.64 5.36 -17.71
N GLY A 174 -5.63 4.65 -18.22
CA GLY A 174 -5.95 4.58 -19.64
C GLY A 174 -5.88 3.18 -20.24
N THR A 175 -6.25 3.14 -21.52
CA THR A 175 -6.20 1.95 -22.37
C THR A 175 -5.40 2.31 -23.62
N PHE A 176 -4.47 1.44 -23.98
CA PHE A 176 -3.55 1.64 -25.10
C PHE A 176 -3.57 0.42 -26.01
N GLN A 177 -3.11 0.59 -27.24
CA GLN A 177 -2.99 -0.50 -28.20
C GLN A 177 -1.53 -0.88 -28.41
N VAL A 178 -1.28 -2.19 -28.44
CA VAL A 178 0.04 -2.76 -28.70
C VAL A 178 -0.06 -3.84 -29.77
N GLN A 179 0.98 -3.96 -30.58
CA GLN A 179 1.12 -5.05 -31.53
C GLN A 179 1.89 -6.21 -30.89
N LEU A 180 1.29 -7.40 -30.95
CA LEU A 180 1.88 -8.64 -30.46
C LEU A 180 2.86 -9.23 -31.48
N ALA A 181 3.67 -10.20 -31.03
CA ALA A 181 4.64 -10.91 -31.87
C ALA A 181 4.03 -11.62 -33.09
N ASP A 182 2.73 -11.97 -33.03
CA ASP A 182 1.99 -12.58 -34.14
C ASP A 182 1.38 -11.55 -35.12
N GLY A 183 1.65 -10.26 -34.90
CA GLY A 183 1.18 -9.14 -35.71
C GLY A 183 -0.22 -8.63 -35.33
N LYS A 184 -0.95 -9.31 -34.44
CA LYS A 184 -2.26 -8.84 -33.97
C LYS A 184 -2.12 -7.63 -33.06
N THR A 185 -3.10 -6.75 -33.11
CA THR A 185 -3.22 -5.65 -32.15
C THR A 185 -4.15 -6.05 -31.02
N THR A 186 -3.79 -5.71 -29.78
CA THR A 186 -4.62 -5.92 -28.60
C THR A 186 -4.59 -4.69 -27.69
N ASP A 187 -5.65 -4.53 -26.91
CA ASP A 187 -5.73 -3.50 -25.90
C ASP A 187 -4.98 -3.93 -24.63
N VAL A 188 -4.31 -2.97 -24.00
CA VAL A 188 -3.65 -3.09 -22.70
C VAL A 188 -4.10 -1.94 -21.80
N THR A 189 -4.11 -2.19 -20.49
CA THR A 189 -4.41 -1.17 -19.48
C THR A 189 -3.41 -1.26 -18.33
N THR A 190 -3.42 -0.30 -17.43
CA THR A 190 -2.48 -0.24 -16.30
C THR A 190 -3.02 -1.02 -15.10
N VAL A 191 -2.13 -1.51 -14.23
CA VAL A 191 -2.53 -2.07 -12.92
C VAL A 191 -3.35 -1.07 -12.12
N SER A 192 -3.00 0.22 -12.14
CA SER A 192 -3.76 1.25 -11.42
C SER A 192 -5.18 1.46 -11.98
N GLU A 193 -5.42 1.31 -13.28
CA GLU A 193 -6.78 1.35 -13.83
C GLU A 193 -7.60 0.13 -13.37
N LEU A 194 -6.97 -1.05 -13.32
CA LEU A 194 -7.61 -2.26 -12.78
C LEU A 194 -7.90 -2.13 -11.29
N LEU A 195 -6.98 -1.55 -10.51
CA LEU A 195 -7.20 -1.26 -9.10
C LEU A 195 -8.39 -0.31 -8.92
N LYS A 196 -8.45 0.79 -9.69
CA LYS A 196 -9.58 1.73 -9.66
C LYS A 196 -10.91 1.03 -9.94
N LYS A 197 -10.93 0.12 -10.91
CA LYS A 197 -12.12 -0.69 -11.24
C LYS A 197 -12.50 -1.62 -10.09
N GLU A 198 -11.53 -2.31 -9.50
CA GLU A 198 -11.75 -3.23 -8.38
C GLU A 198 -12.29 -2.50 -7.14
N ILE A 199 -11.66 -1.37 -6.78
CA ILE A 199 -12.05 -0.63 -5.59
C ILE A 199 -13.28 0.26 -5.81
N ALA A 200 -13.80 0.40 -7.04
CA ALA A 200 -14.97 1.23 -7.32
C ALA A 200 -16.18 0.87 -6.45
N GLY A 201 -16.32 -0.40 -6.08
CA GLY A 201 -17.38 -0.91 -5.21
C GLY A 201 -17.25 -0.54 -3.72
N TYR A 202 -16.09 -0.05 -3.27
CA TYR A 202 -15.79 0.31 -1.88
C TYR A 202 -16.24 1.74 -1.58
N THR A 203 -17.52 2.05 -1.83
CA THR A 203 -18.10 3.35 -1.47
C THR A 203 -18.04 3.57 0.05
N VAL A 204 -17.93 4.83 0.48
CA VAL A 204 -17.80 5.15 1.91
C VAL A 204 -18.94 4.55 2.75
N ASP A 205 -20.17 4.52 2.22
CA ASP A 205 -21.33 3.91 2.89
C ASP A 205 -21.18 2.40 3.07
N LYS A 206 -20.68 1.69 2.04
CA LYS A 206 -20.46 0.24 2.12
C LYS A 206 -19.31 -0.09 3.06
N VAL A 207 -18.24 0.71 3.02
CA VAL A 207 -17.10 0.58 3.94
C VAL A 207 -17.58 0.83 5.37
N SER A 208 -18.36 1.88 5.60
CA SER A 208 -18.95 2.21 6.90
C SER A 208 -19.81 1.07 7.43
N ALA A 209 -20.74 0.55 6.62
CA ALA A 209 -21.62 -0.55 7.02
C ALA A 209 -20.86 -1.83 7.39
N ARG A 210 -19.75 -2.14 6.71
CA ARG A 210 -18.96 -3.35 6.97
C ARG A 210 -17.99 -3.18 8.14
N THR A 211 -17.37 -2.01 8.25
CA THR A 211 -16.35 -1.72 9.26
C THR A 211 -16.95 -1.28 10.59
N GLY A 212 -18.21 -0.84 10.61
CA GLY A 212 -18.84 -0.23 11.79
C GLY A 212 -18.38 1.20 12.06
N LEU A 213 -17.45 1.73 11.26
CA LEU A 213 -16.95 3.10 11.41
C LEU A 213 -17.88 4.10 10.71
N PRO A 214 -18.20 5.25 11.32
CA PRO A 214 -18.92 6.32 10.66
C PRO A 214 -18.22 6.79 9.37
N ALA A 215 -18.99 7.07 8.31
CA ALA A 215 -18.45 7.57 7.03
C ALA A 215 -17.51 8.76 7.19
N LYS A 216 -17.89 9.73 8.04
CA LYS A 216 -17.09 10.92 8.36
C LYS A 216 -15.71 10.59 8.97
N GLU A 217 -15.60 9.49 9.72
CA GLU A 217 -14.33 9.06 10.33
C GLU A 217 -13.44 8.40 9.28
N ILE A 218 -14.02 7.61 8.37
CA ILE A 218 -13.31 7.01 7.24
C ILE A 218 -12.76 8.11 6.30
N GLU A 219 -13.57 9.13 6.00
CA GLU A 219 -13.16 10.27 5.19
C GLU A 219 -12.06 11.10 5.87
N LEU A 220 -12.21 11.37 7.17
CA LEU A 220 -11.17 12.04 7.96
C LEU A 220 -9.87 11.24 7.95
N PHE A 221 -9.95 9.93 8.16
CA PHE A 221 -8.80 9.04 8.17
C PHE A 221 -8.05 9.06 6.83
N ALA A 222 -8.77 8.92 5.71
CA ALA A 222 -8.18 8.97 4.38
C ALA A 222 -7.52 10.33 4.11
N LYS A 223 -8.20 11.43 4.46
CA LYS A 223 -7.66 12.79 4.31
C LYS A 223 -6.38 12.98 5.13
N GLU A 224 -6.40 12.59 6.40
CA GLU A 224 -5.23 12.75 7.28
C GLU A 224 -4.07 11.84 6.88
N LEU A 225 -4.33 10.59 6.49
CA LEU A 225 -3.31 9.69 5.96
C LEU A 225 -2.68 10.26 4.69
N GLY A 226 -3.48 10.86 3.80
CA GLY A 226 -3.03 11.47 2.56
C GLY A 226 -2.26 12.78 2.72
N THR A 227 -2.42 13.50 3.85
CA THR A 227 -1.89 14.88 3.99
C THR A 227 -0.88 15.07 5.13
N ARG A 228 -0.92 14.25 6.18
CA ARG A 228 0.03 14.33 7.30
C ARG A 228 1.23 13.43 7.01
N LYS A 229 2.30 14.01 6.46
CA LYS A 229 3.51 13.27 6.05
C LYS A 229 4.73 13.61 6.90
N PRO A 230 5.64 12.66 7.18
CA PRO A 230 5.50 11.22 6.91
C PRO A 230 4.44 10.57 7.82
N ALA A 231 3.77 9.54 7.31
CA ALA A 231 2.79 8.74 8.03
C ALA A 231 3.23 7.28 8.10
N MET A 232 3.00 6.62 9.23
CA MET A 232 3.29 5.21 9.40
C MET A 232 2.09 4.41 9.91
N ILE A 233 2.07 3.13 9.58
CA ILE A 233 1.22 2.13 10.23
C ILE A 233 2.11 1.24 11.08
N ILE A 234 1.83 1.17 12.38
CA ILE A 234 2.39 0.18 13.30
C ILE A 234 1.40 -0.99 13.32
N HIS A 235 1.76 -2.05 12.60
CA HIS A 235 0.92 -3.21 12.38
C HIS A 235 1.20 -4.29 13.43
N GLY A 236 0.17 -4.73 14.14
CA GLY A 236 0.29 -5.71 15.22
C GLY A 236 -0.37 -7.06 14.94
N ALA A 237 -0.30 -7.96 15.93
CA ALA A 237 -0.90 -9.29 15.87
C ALA A 237 -2.42 -9.26 15.66
N GLY A 238 -3.11 -8.21 16.12
CA GLY A 238 -4.57 -8.08 16.02
C GLY A 238 -5.09 -8.02 14.58
N THR A 239 -4.25 -7.63 13.62
CA THR A 239 -4.51 -7.73 12.18
C THR A 239 -3.70 -8.84 11.51
N ASN A 240 -2.53 -9.20 12.05
CA ASN A 240 -1.65 -10.22 11.46
C ASN A 240 -2.20 -11.65 11.56
N HIS A 241 -2.83 -12.00 12.68
CA HIS A 241 -3.25 -13.38 12.99
C HIS A 241 -4.64 -13.73 12.43
N TRP A 242 -4.93 -13.25 11.22
CA TRP A 242 -6.16 -13.56 10.48
C TRP A 242 -5.88 -14.42 9.26
N TYR A 243 -6.84 -15.28 8.91
CA TYR A 243 -6.73 -16.17 7.74
C TYR A 243 -6.44 -15.40 6.43
N HIS A 244 -7.04 -14.23 6.25
CA HIS A 244 -6.87 -13.38 5.08
C HIS A 244 -5.87 -12.23 5.30
N ASN A 245 -4.97 -12.35 6.28
CA ASN A 245 -4.01 -11.29 6.59
C ASN A 245 -3.13 -10.93 5.40
N ASN A 246 -2.75 -11.89 4.55
CA ASN A 246 -2.05 -11.60 3.30
C ASN A 246 -2.74 -10.50 2.46
N LEU A 247 -4.08 -10.46 2.41
CA LEU A 247 -4.83 -9.42 1.71
C LEU A 247 -5.04 -8.16 2.54
N ILE A 248 -5.30 -8.29 3.85
CA ILE A 248 -5.44 -7.14 4.77
C ILE A 248 -4.16 -6.31 4.74
N TYR A 249 -3.02 -6.97 4.90
CA TYR A 249 -1.70 -6.38 4.92
C TYR A 249 -1.38 -5.67 3.60
N ARG A 250 -1.59 -6.35 2.46
CA ARG A 250 -1.38 -5.75 1.13
C ARG A 250 -2.28 -4.54 0.88
N SER A 251 -3.50 -4.55 1.42
CA SER A 251 -4.41 -3.40 1.30
C SER A 251 -3.88 -2.20 2.10
N ALA A 252 -3.36 -2.42 3.31
CA ALA A 252 -2.72 -1.38 4.11
C ALA A 252 -1.43 -0.86 3.47
N ILE A 253 -0.57 -1.74 2.93
CA ILE A 253 0.61 -1.35 2.15
C ILE A 253 0.19 -0.48 0.97
N THR A 254 -0.85 -0.87 0.23
CA THR A 254 -1.36 -0.11 -0.92
C THR A 254 -1.72 1.32 -0.53
N ALA A 255 -2.46 1.51 0.57
CA ALA A 255 -2.81 2.85 1.05
C ALA A 255 -1.58 3.71 1.38
N LEU A 256 -0.54 3.13 2.00
CA LEU A 256 0.72 3.82 2.32
C LEU A 256 1.62 4.10 1.09
N MET A 257 1.68 3.17 0.13
CA MET A 257 2.42 3.37 -1.11
C MET A 257 1.79 4.44 -1.98
N LEU A 258 0.45 4.48 -2.09
CA LEU A 258 -0.27 5.59 -2.73
C LEU A 258 0.07 6.93 -2.09
N CYS A 259 0.41 6.91 -0.82
CA CYS A 259 0.75 8.05 0.01
C CYS A 259 2.24 8.43 -0.01
N GLY A 260 3.11 7.72 -0.74
CA GLY A 260 4.56 7.99 -0.79
C GLY A 260 5.29 7.84 0.55
N CYS A 261 4.73 7.08 1.49
CA CYS A 261 5.22 7.03 2.87
C CYS A 261 6.23 5.92 3.15
N VAL A 262 6.38 4.95 2.25
CA VAL A 262 7.30 3.81 2.44
C VAL A 262 8.74 4.24 2.09
N GLY A 263 9.72 3.80 2.88
CA GLY A 263 11.13 4.16 2.69
C GLY A 263 11.50 5.60 3.12
N LYS A 264 10.69 6.22 3.98
CA LYS A 264 10.94 7.55 4.57
C LYS A 264 11.03 7.42 6.10
N ASN A 265 11.95 8.14 6.73
CA ASN A 265 11.96 8.27 8.20
C ASN A 265 10.60 8.74 8.71
N GLY A 266 10.09 8.11 9.75
CA GLY A 266 8.76 8.39 10.31
C GLY A 266 7.60 7.83 9.48
N GLY A 267 7.90 7.00 8.47
CA GLY A 267 6.95 6.47 7.52
C GLY A 267 6.90 4.93 7.47
N GLY A 268 6.17 4.40 6.49
CA GLY A 268 6.14 2.98 6.18
C GLY A 268 5.07 2.17 6.91
N LEU A 269 4.92 0.92 6.49
CA LEU A 269 4.19 -0.10 7.22
C LEU A 269 5.22 -0.87 8.03
N ASN A 270 5.16 -0.74 9.35
CA ASN A 270 6.14 -1.30 10.26
C ASN A 270 5.48 -2.40 11.08
N HIS A 271 5.95 -3.63 10.87
CA HIS A 271 5.50 -4.82 11.57
C HIS A 271 6.13 -4.92 12.95
N TYR A 272 5.33 -5.16 13.99
CA TYR A 272 5.88 -5.47 15.32
C TYR A 272 5.08 -6.59 15.98
N VAL A 273 5.67 -7.79 16.01
CA VAL A 273 5.09 -8.96 16.71
C VAL A 273 6.10 -9.64 17.63
N GLY A 274 6.95 -10.53 17.11
CA GLY A 274 7.84 -11.40 17.86
C GLY A 274 9.02 -10.65 18.47
N GLN A 275 10.17 -11.30 18.59
CA GLN A 275 11.39 -10.60 18.94
C GLN A 275 11.95 -9.94 17.68
N GLU A 276 11.62 -8.66 17.51
CA GLU A 276 12.02 -7.77 16.42
C GLU A 276 12.66 -6.52 17.01
#